data_AF-A0A841CB70-F1
#
_entry.id   AF-A0A841CB70-F1
#
_cell.length_a   1.000
_cell.length_b   1.000
_cell.length_c   1.000
_cell.angle_alpha   90.00
_cell.angle_beta   90.00
_cell.angle_gamma   90.00
#
_symmetry.space_group_name_H-M   'P 1'
#
loop_
_entity.id
_entity.type
_entity.pdbx_description
1 polymer ?
#
loop_
_entity_poly.entity_id
_entity_poly.type
_entity_poly.pdbx_seq_one_letter_code
_entity_poly.pdbx_strand_id
1 'polypeptide(L)'
;MGDAAVLVLDAGDLGVRWASPAAERLLGGASGPLTGLVAAEDAPVVGAFLRSVVGRQGASRCTCAVPADRRVDLIARDLSDTEVGGVAVVALDVTGWAALADGSHRPDTDPLTGLANRTGILRRLEQAIRDAPAQGPGPVLLFLDLDRFKAVNRHGQDVGDEVLRVVAARLDAMVDGRGSTARSGGDEFVVLLDRTTEDAAVEAAGQIAAAIGTPVRVGDVLVTPTVSVGIARLHGGQRLDDLLCQVDLALFRAKSAAGPVVYRPELDDWVLARKHETQRLAERLEQLHLENQALAEAATIDQRTGLPNAAAFDADQARRHRAGERYSLLIVDIDWFHSYNNHYRYLAGHEALRAVGEAIRRTAGRCFRYGGEEFAVLLTATGYRDAVDVGERIREAVQRLGIEHRATPTGVVTVSVGVVEAAPGALPTDVVERANVALLQAKDAGRNRVVGFRGGCPLRVGG
;
A
#
# COMPACT_ATOMS: atom_id res chain seq x y z
N MET A 1 -9.24 -12.11 15.78
CA MET A 1 -9.17 -12.15 14.30
C MET A 1 -10.18 -13.18 13.87
N GLY A 2 -11.24 -12.78 13.16
CA GLY A 2 -12.30 -13.71 12.73
C GLY A 2 -11.72 -14.79 11.83
N ASP A 3 -12.12 -16.04 12.05
CA ASP A 3 -11.74 -17.16 11.18
C ASP A 3 -12.36 -16.89 9.79
N ALA A 4 -11.55 -16.95 8.72
CA ALA A 4 -11.98 -16.73 7.35
C ALA A 4 -11.72 -18.00 6.55
N ALA A 5 -12.76 -18.54 5.93
CA ALA A 5 -12.65 -19.69 5.04
C ALA A 5 -12.65 -19.24 3.58
N VAL A 6 -11.89 -19.94 2.74
CA VAL A 6 -11.83 -19.70 1.30
C VAL A 6 -12.21 -20.99 0.60
N LEU A 7 -13.14 -20.91 -0.35
CA LEU A 7 -13.61 -22.02 -1.16
C LEU A 7 -13.52 -21.65 -2.64
N VAL A 8 -13.27 -22.64 -3.48
CA VAL A 8 -13.36 -22.55 -4.94
C VAL A 8 -14.39 -23.56 -5.38
N LEU A 9 -15.43 -23.09 -6.05
CA LEU A 9 -16.53 -23.90 -6.57
C LEU A 9 -16.39 -24.11 -8.07
N ASP A 10 -16.91 -25.23 -8.58
CA ASP A 10 -17.08 -25.43 -10.02
C ASP A 10 -18.17 -24.50 -10.58
N ALA A 11 -17.95 -23.89 -11.75
CA ALA A 11 -18.94 -22.99 -12.35
C ALA A 11 -20.19 -23.71 -12.89
N GLY A 12 -20.09 -25.01 -13.21
CA GLY A 12 -21.17 -25.80 -13.77
C GLY A 12 -22.14 -26.32 -12.72
N ASP A 13 -21.62 -26.97 -11.67
CA ASP A 13 -22.45 -27.61 -10.63
C ASP A 13 -22.43 -26.89 -9.26
N LEU A 14 -21.60 -25.85 -9.11
CA LEU A 14 -21.41 -25.08 -7.87
C LEU A 14 -20.98 -25.95 -6.68
N GLY A 15 -20.37 -27.10 -6.95
CA GLY A 15 -19.73 -27.98 -5.98
C GLY A 15 -18.37 -27.46 -5.54
N VAL A 16 -18.04 -27.64 -4.27
CA VAL A 16 -16.73 -27.27 -3.71
C VAL A 16 -15.65 -28.14 -4.33
N ARG A 17 -14.78 -27.51 -5.14
CA ARG A 17 -13.60 -28.13 -5.76
C ARG A 17 -12.39 -28.07 -4.84
N TRP A 18 -12.26 -26.97 -4.10
CA TRP A 18 -11.19 -26.77 -3.12
C TRP A 18 -11.71 -25.91 -1.97
N ALA A 19 -11.23 -26.18 -0.76
CA ALA A 19 -11.55 -25.39 0.42
C ALA A 19 -10.33 -25.30 1.34
N SER A 20 -10.15 -24.15 1.97
CA SER A 20 -9.12 -23.96 2.98
C SER A 20 -9.44 -24.77 4.25
N PRO A 21 -8.44 -25.14 5.07
CA PRO A 21 -8.68 -25.85 6.33
C PRO A 21 -9.59 -25.13 7.33
N ALA A 22 -9.81 -23.82 7.14
CA ALA A 22 -10.75 -23.04 7.95
C ALA A 22 -12.22 -23.32 7.58
N ALA A 23 -12.52 -23.81 6.37
CA ALA A 23 -13.89 -24.12 5.94
C ALA A 23 -14.52 -25.22 6.80
N GLU A 24 -13.76 -26.26 7.15
CA GLU A 24 -14.24 -27.36 7.97
C GLU A 24 -14.60 -26.91 9.40
N ARG A 25 -13.85 -25.94 9.94
CA ARG A 25 -14.16 -25.33 11.24
C ARG A 25 -15.33 -24.36 11.19
N LEU A 26 -15.47 -23.61 10.10
CA LEU A 26 -16.40 -22.48 9.99
C LEU A 26 -17.78 -22.90 9.46
N LEU A 27 -17.80 -23.76 8.44
CA LEU A 27 -19.00 -24.23 7.74
C LEU A 27 -19.41 -25.65 8.18
N GLY A 28 -18.58 -26.35 8.95
CA GLY A 28 -18.83 -27.73 9.37
C GLY A 28 -18.60 -28.77 8.27
N GLY A 29 -18.00 -28.38 7.14
CA GLY A 29 -17.62 -29.26 6.04
C GLY A 29 -16.81 -28.53 4.97
N ALA A 30 -16.20 -29.29 4.05
CA ALA A 30 -15.27 -28.79 3.06
C ALA A 30 -15.46 -29.40 1.65
N SER A 31 -16.56 -30.11 1.42
CA SER A 31 -16.84 -30.82 0.16
C SER A 31 -18.34 -30.87 -0.14
N GLY A 32 -18.69 -31.17 -1.39
CA GLY A 32 -20.08 -31.18 -1.86
C GLY A 32 -20.60 -29.80 -2.26
N PRO A 33 -21.90 -29.62 -2.49
CA PRO A 33 -22.46 -28.32 -2.85
C PRO A 33 -22.43 -27.38 -1.65
N LEU A 34 -22.06 -26.10 -1.85
CA LEU A 34 -22.02 -25.12 -0.76
C LEU A 34 -23.40 -24.96 -0.08
N THR A 35 -24.49 -25.18 -0.81
CA THR A 35 -25.86 -25.18 -0.26
C THR A 35 -26.10 -26.30 0.77
N GLY A 36 -25.31 -27.36 0.76
CA GLY A 36 -25.33 -28.43 1.77
C GLY A 36 -24.49 -28.13 3.01
N LEU A 37 -23.69 -27.05 2.99
CA LEU A 37 -22.84 -26.61 4.10
C LEU A 37 -23.45 -25.43 4.88
N VAL A 38 -24.59 -24.93 4.45
CA VAL A 38 -25.36 -23.86 5.12
C VAL A 38 -26.63 -24.44 5.74
N ALA A 39 -27.30 -23.66 6.61
CA ALA A 39 -28.57 -24.05 7.19
C ALA A 39 -29.63 -24.29 6.10
N ALA A 40 -30.49 -25.30 6.31
CA ALA A 40 -31.46 -25.75 5.32
C ALA A 40 -32.43 -24.64 4.87
N GLU A 41 -32.75 -23.70 5.77
CA GLU A 41 -33.59 -22.52 5.50
C GLU A 41 -32.95 -21.51 4.54
N ASP A 42 -31.63 -21.35 4.61
CA ASP A 42 -30.87 -20.40 3.79
C ASP A 42 -30.34 -21.04 2.49
N ALA A 43 -30.34 -22.37 2.38
CA ALA A 43 -29.85 -23.10 1.20
C ALA A 43 -30.47 -22.65 -0.14
N PRO A 44 -31.79 -22.38 -0.26
CA PRO A 44 -32.37 -21.86 -1.50
C PRO A 44 -31.84 -20.47 -1.88
N VAL A 45 -31.67 -19.59 -0.89
CA VAL A 45 -31.18 -18.21 -1.07
C VAL A 45 -29.71 -18.23 -1.49
N VAL A 46 -28.88 -19.03 -0.81
CA VAL A 46 -27.46 -19.22 -1.14
C VAL A 46 -27.31 -19.82 -2.54
N GLY A 47 -28.16 -20.80 -2.91
CA GLY A 47 -28.14 -21.37 -4.26
C GLY A 47 -28.49 -20.36 -5.35
N ALA A 48 -29.50 -19.51 -5.12
CA ALA A 48 -29.86 -18.44 -6.05
C ALA A 48 -28.76 -17.39 -6.17
N PHE A 49 -28.15 -17.02 -5.03
CA PHE A 49 -27.01 -16.12 -4.95
C PHE A 49 -25.82 -16.62 -5.78
N LEU A 50 -25.39 -17.87 -5.59
CA LEU A 50 -24.24 -18.42 -6.32
C LEU A 50 -24.49 -18.48 -7.84
N ARG A 51 -25.70 -18.89 -8.26
CA ARG A 51 -26.08 -18.86 -9.68
C ARG A 51 -26.07 -17.44 -10.26
N SER A 52 -26.40 -16.44 -9.46
CA SER A 52 -26.37 -15.04 -9.90
C SER A 52 -24.95 -14.46 -10.03
N VAL A 53 -23.94 -15.13 -9.45
CA VAL A 53 -22.54 -14.70 -9.50
C VAL A 53 -21.87 -15.17 -10.79
N VAL A 54 -22.23 -16.36 -11.30
CA VAL A 54 -21.68 -16.92 -12.54
C VAL A 54 -21.98 -16.00 -13.72
N GLY A 55 -20.95 -15.63 -14.48
CA GLY A 55 -21.02 -14.71 -15.61
C GLY A 55 -21.11 -13.22 -15.22
N ARG A 56 -21.05 -12.89 -13.93
CA ARG A 56 -21.16 -11.51 -13.44
C ARG A 56 -19.79 -10.94 -13.09
N GLN A 57 -19.52 -9.70 -13.50
CA GLN A 57 -18.30 -9.01 -13.11
C GLN A 57 -18.41 -8.44 -11.69
N GLY A 58 -17.37 -8.65 -10.87
CA GLY A 58 -17.28 -8.14 -9.49
C GLY A 58 -17.62 -9.17 -8.41
N ALA A 59 -17.56 -8.74 -7.15
CA ALA A 59 -17.88 -9.58 -6.01
C ALA A 59 -19.29 -9.29 -5.50
N SER A 60 -20.03 -10.34 -5.16
CA SER A 60 -21.35 -10.27 -4.54
C SER A 60 -21.31 -10.84 -3.13
N ARG A 61 -22.21 -10.39 -2.25
CA ARG A 61 -22.25 -10.83 -0.84
C ARG A 61 -23.62 -11.39 -0.47
N CYS A 62 -23.63 -12.43 0.36
CA CYS A 62 -24.83 -13.04 0.95
C CYS A 62 -24.52 -13.49 2.37
N THR A 63 -25.38 -13.17 3.34
CA THR A 63 -25.24 -13.65 4.72
C THR A 63 -26.16 -14.84 4.95
N CYS A 64 -25.64 -15.92 5.52
CA CYS A 64 -26.42 -17.12 5.81
C CYS A 64 -26.03 -17.74 7.17
N ALA A 65 -26.94 -18.52 7.74
CA ALA A 65 -26.67 -19.38 8.87
C ALA A 65 -25.92 -20.65 8.42
N VAL A 66 -25.05 -21.14 9.29
CA VAL A 66 -24.30 -22.40 9.13
C VAL A 66 -24.43 -23.22 10.43
N PRO A 67 -24.05 -24.52 10.43
CA PRO A 67 -24.15 -25.35 11.63
C PRO A 67 -23.46 -24.73 12.86
N ALA A 68 -23.89 -25.15 14.05
CA ALA A 68 -23.43 -24.65 15.35
C ALA A 68 -23.79 -23.19 15.67
N ASP A 69 -24.97 -22.74 15.21
CA ASP A 69 -25.57 -21.42 15.52
C ASP A 69 -24.67 -20.24 15.12
N ARG A 70 -23.95 -20.40 14.01
CA ARG A 70 -23.07 -19.38 13.46
C ARG A 70 -23.71 -18.69 12.27
N ARG A 71 -23.36 -17.43 12.08
CA ARG A 71 -23.69 -16.68 10.85
C ARG A 71 -22.42 -16.32 10.12
N VAL A 72 -22.44 -16.51 8.80
CA VAL A 72 -21.31 -16.21 7.94
C VAL A 72 -21.71 -15.28 6.81
N ASP A 73 -20.80 -14.41 6.42
CA ASP A 73 -20.89 -13.64 5.19
C ASP A 73 -20.11 -14.34 4.08
N LEU A 74 -20.82 -14.73 3.03
CA LEU A 74 -20.27 -15.28 1.81
C LEU A 74 -20.01 -14.15 0.81
N ILE A 75 -18.76 -13.95 0.43
CA ILE A 75 -18.34 -13.04 -0.64
C ILE A 75 -17.90 -13.89 -1.82
N ALA A 76 -18.65 -13.86 -2.91
CA ALA A 76 -18.44 -14.69 -4.08
C ALA A 76 -18.07 -13.85 -5.31
N ARG A 77 -17.12 -14.35 -6.10
CA ARG A 77 -16.72 -13.77 -7.39
C ARG A 77 -16.51 -14.87 -8.41
N ASP A 78 -17.02 -14.65 -9.62
CA ASP A 78 -16.70 -15.50 -10.75
C ASP A 78 -15.27 -15.23 -11.23
N LEU A 79 -14.48 -16.30 -11.29
CA LEU A 79 -13.09 -16.35 -11.74
C LEU A 79 -12.93 -17.36 -12.89
N SER A 80 -14.03 -17.71 -13.56
CA SER A 80 -14.03 -18.64 -14.70
C SER A 80 -13.19 -18.16 -15.89
N ASP A 81 -12.89 -16.86 -15.96
CA ASP A 81 -12.00 -16.24 -16.94
C ASP A 81 -10.52 -16.24 -16.54
N THR A 82 -10.19 -16.78 -15.36
CA THR A 82 -8.82 -16.84 -14.82
C THR A 82 -8.28 -18.28 -14.78
N GLU A 83 -6.97 -18.43 -14.52
CA GLU A 83 -6.32 -19.74 -14.33
C GLU A 83 -6.90 -20.56 -13.16
N VAL A 84 -7.57 -19.91 -12.20
CA VAL A 84 -8.23 -20.58 -11.07
C VAL A 84 -9.43 -21.40 -11.55
N GLY A 85 -10.20 -20.84 -12.49
CA GLY A 85 -11.42 -21.42 -13.07
C GLY A 85 -12.53 -21.71 -12.05
N GLY A 86 -13.72 -21.10 -12.20
CA GLY A 86 -14.87 -21.35 -11.32
C GLY A 86 -15.21 -20.15 -10.44
N VAL A 87 -15.95 -20.38 -9.34
CA VAL A 87 -16.40 -19.31 -8.43
C VAL A 87 -15.58 -19.34 -7.14
N ALA A 88 -14.86 -18.26 -6.84
CA ALA A 88 -14.19 -18.11 -5.56
C ALA A 88 -15.16 -17.54 -4.52
N VAL A 89 -15.20 -18.14 -3.33
CA VAL A 89 -16.05 -17.75 -2.21
C VAL A 89 -15.20 -17.57 -0.96
N VAL A 90 -15.32 -16.43 -0.30
CA VAL A 90 -14.75 -16.18 1.03
C VAL A 90 -15.89 -16.16 2.04
N ALA A 91 -15.80 -16.99 3.08
CA ALA A 91 -16.76 -17.02 4.17
C ALA A 91 -16.15 -16.42 5.44
N LEU A 92 -16.81 -15.41 6.01
CA LEU A 92 -16.36 -14.69 7.21
C LEU A 92 -17.32 -14.93 8.37
N ASP A 93 -16.81 -15.31 9.55
CA ASP A 93 -17.64 -15.44 10.76
C ASP A 93 -18.13 -14.07 11.25
N VAL A 94 -19.46 -13.90 11.30
CA VAL A 94 -20.14 -12.70 11.80
C VAL A 94 -21.08 -13.00 12.98
N THR A 95 -20.94 -14.15 13.62
CA THR A 95 -21.79 -14.61 14.74
C THR A 95 -21.81 -13.60 15.89
N GLY A 96 -20.66 -13.00 16.22
CA GLY A 96 -20.56 -11.96 17.26
C GLY A 96 -21.21 -10.62 16.90
N TRP A 97 -21.44 -10.36 15.61
CA TRP A 97 -22.14 -9.17 15.11
C TRP A 97 -23.65 -9.42 14.99
N ALA A 98 -24.04 -10.68 14.83
CA ALA A 98 -25.44 -11.12 14.78
C ALA A 98 -26.10 -11.24 16.17
N ALA A 99 -25.34 -11.58 17.22
CA ALA A 99 -25.87 -11.69 18.58
C ALA A 99 -26.29 -10.34 19.22
N LEU A 100 -25.87 -9.21 18.64
CA LEU A 100 -26.35 -7.86 19.00
C LEU A 100 -27.62 -7.44 18.25
N ALA A 101 -28.17 -8.33 17.39
CA ALA A 101 -29.26 -8.01 16.47
C ALA A 101 -30.62 -8.61 16.90
N ASP A 102 -30.82 -8.93 18.19
CA ASP A 102 -32.16 -9.24 18.68
C ASP A 102 -32.87 -7.93 19.09
N GLY A 103 -33.78 -7.46 18.23
CA GLY A 103 -34.77 -6.45 18.61
C GLY A 103 -34.91 -5.17 17.78
N SER A 104 -34.46 -5.07 16.52
CA SER A 104 -34.90 -3.97 15.61
C SER A 104 -34.41 -4.03 14.15
N HIS A 105 -33.90 -5.16 13.64
CA HIS A 105 -33.35 -5.17 12.28
C HIS A 105 -34.47 -5.23 11.24
N ARG A 106 -34.85 -4.08 10.68
CA ARG A 106 -35.51 -4.05 9.38
C ARG A 106 -34.43 -4.42 8.35
N PRO A 107 -34.58 -5.50 7.56
CA PRO A 107 -33.55 -5.99 6.64
C PRO A 107 -33.13 -4.97 5.57
N ASP A 108 -33.91 -3.89 5.43
CA ASP A 108 -33.73 -2.82 4.45
C ASP A 108 -33.29 -1.48 5.06
N THR A 109 -32.88 -1.44 6.34
CA THR A 109 -32.43 -0.21 7.01
C THR A 109 -30.98 -0.30 7.48
N ASP A 110 -30.27 0.82 7.47
CA ASP A 110 -28.94 0.97 8.04
C ASP A 110 -29.05 1.13 9.58
N PRO A 111 -28.37 0.29 10.38
CA PRO A 111 -28.55 0.26 11.82
C PRO A 111 -28.00 1.51 12.54
N LEU A 112 -27.08 2.24 11.91
CA LEU A 112 -26.50 3.45 12.52
C LEU A 112 -27.38 4.67 12.31
N THR A 113 -27.92 4.84 11.11
CA THR A 113 -28.61 6.06 10.69
C THR A 113 -30.13 5.93 10.66
N GLY A 114 -30.66 4.71 10.62
CA GLY A 114 -32.11 4.44 10.49
C GLY A 114 -32.65 4.65 9.07
N LEU A 115 -31.84 5.16 8.13
CA LEU A 115 -32.21 5.31 6.73
C LEU A 115 -32.29 3.94 6.04
N ALA A 116 -32.79 3.90 4.79
CA ALA A 116 -32.69 2.68 4.01
C ALA A 116 -31.22 2.27 3.82
N ASN A 117 -30.95 0.97 3.79
CA ASN A 117 -29.62 0.44 3.44
C ASN A 117 -29.51 0.24 1.93
N ARG A 118 -28.34 -0.22 1.47
CA ARG A 118 -28.08 -0.55 0.06
C ARG A 118 -29.14 -1.46 -0.56
N THR A 119 -29.60 -2.48 0.17
CA THR A 119 -30.64 -3.41 -0.32
C THR A 119 -31.98 -2.69 -0.50
N GLY A 120 -32.37 -1.89 0.49
CA GLY A 120 -33.62 -1.12 0.46
C GLY A 120 -33.68 -0.14 -0.71
N ILE A 121 -32.60 0.62 -0.93
CA ILE A 121 -32.58 1.62 -2.00
C ILE A 121 -32.53 1.01 -3.40
N LEU A 122 -31.81 -0.11 -3.60
CA LEU A 122 -31.78 -0.80 -4.90
C LEU A 122 -33.17 -1.28 -5.30
N ARG A 123 -33.93 -1.85 -4.36
CA ARG A 123 -35.32 -2.26 -4.62
C ARG A 123 -36.21 -1.08 -5.01
N ARG A 124 -36.03 0.06 -4.34
CA ARG A 124 -36.78 1.29 -4.63
C ARG A 124 -36.43 1.86 -6.02
N LEU A 125 -35.16 1.76 -6.42
CA LEU A 125 -34.68 2.17 -7.74
C LEU A 125 -35.24 1.28 -8.85
N GLU A 126 -35.23 -0.05 -8.67
CA GLU A 126 -35.83 -0.97 -9.63
C GLU A 126 -37.32 -0.66 -9.87
N GLN A 127 -38.06 -0.34 -8.79
CA GLN A 127 -39.45 0.09 -8.91
C GLN A 127 -39.56 1.43 -9.64
N ALA A 128 -38.72 2.41 -9.29
CA ALA A 128 -38.72 3.73 -9.94
C ALA A 128 -38.40 3.65 -11.44
N ILE A 129 -37.50 2.77 -11.86
CA ILE A 129 -37.17 2.54 -13.28
C ILE A 129 -38.37 1.96 -14.04
N ARG A 130 -39.13 1.05 -13.42
CA ARG A 130 -40.35 0.49 -14.02
C ARG A 130 -41.44 1.55 -14.17
N ASP A 131 -41.59 2.41 -13.16
CA ASP A 131 -42.66 3.40 -13.09
C ASP A 131 -42.30 4.75 -13.74
N ALA A 132 -41.04 4.91 -14.18
CA ALA A 132 -40.55 6.17 -14.70
C ALA A 132 -41.32 6.59 -15.96
N PRO A 133 -41.83 7.84 -16.01
CA PRO A 133 -42.57 8.31 -17.16
C PRO A 133 -41.65 8.48 -18.38
N ALA A 134 -42.18 8.20 -19.57
CA ALA A 134 -41.45 8.39 -20.83
C ALA A 134 -41.11 9.86 -21.11
N GLN A 135 -41.95 10.81 -20.65
CA GLN A 135 -41.75 12.26 -20.81
C GLN A 135 -42.26 13.02 -19.56
N GLY A 136 -41.68 14.19 -19.29
CA GLY A 136 -42.06 15.06 -18.16
C GLY A 136 -41.24 14.82 -16.87
N PRO A 137 -41.66 15.42 -15.74
CA PRO A 137 -40.98 15.26 -14.44
C PRO A 137 -40.95 13.78 -14.04
N GLY A 138 -39.77 13.29 -13.68
CA GLY A 138 -39.53 11.89 -13.40
C GLY A 138 -38.56 11.71 -12.24
N PRO A 139 -38.20 10.46 -11.93
CA PRO A 139 -37.30 10.21 -10.83
C PRO A 139 -35.88 10.69 -11.13
N VAL A 140 -35.19 11.22 -10.12
CA VAL A 140 -33.78 11.64 -10.22
C VAL A 140 -33.00 11.06 -9.05
N LEU A 141 -31.88 10.41 -9.36
CA LEU A 141 -30.97 9.80 -8.42
C LEU A 141 -29.84 10.76 -8.08
N LEU A 142 -29.54 10.90 -6.80
CA LEU A 142 -28.41 11.65 -6.28
C LEU A 142 -27.54 10.69 -5.46
N PHE A 143 -26.25 10.63 -5.77
CA PHE A 143 -25.24 10.00 -4.91
C PHE A 143 -24.45 11.08 -4.20
N LEU A 144 -24.19 10.86 -2.92
CA LEU A 144 -23.55 11.80 -2.02
C LEU A 144 -22.39 11.11 -1.30
N ASP A 145 -21.22 11.72 -1.30
CA ASP A 145 -20.02 11.23 -0.61
C ASP A 145 -19.48 12.34 0.30
N LEU A 146 -19.37 12.06 1.62
CA LEU A 146 -18.82 13.04 2.55
C LEU A 146 -17.32 13.23 2.30
N ASP A 147 -16.92 14.44 1.93
CA ASP A 147 -15.53 14.69 1.58
C ASP A 147 -14.63 14.53 2.79
N ARG A 148 -13.52 13.81 2.61
CA ARG A 148 -12.48 13.62 3.63
C ARG A 148 -13.01 13.04 4.95
N PHE A 149 -14.07 12.23 4.94
CA PHE A 149 -14.64 11.62 6.15
C PHE A 149 -13.61 10.83 6.98
N LYS A 150 -12.60 10.21 6.35
CA LYS A 150 -11.47 9.57 7.07
C LYS A 150 -10.72 10.53 8.01
N ALA A 151 -10.66 11.82 7.68
CA ALA A 151 -10.08 12.83 8.57
C ALA A 151 -10.95 13.10 9.79
N VAL A 152 -12.28 13.03 9.65
CA VAL A 152 -13.24 13.11 10.77
C VAL A 152 -13.02 11.92 11.71
N ASN A 153 -12.89 10.70 11.17
CA ASN A 153 -12.62 9.49 11.96
C ASN A 153 -11.29 9.52 12.73
N ARG A 154 -10.36 10.43 12.38
CA ARG A 154 -9.13 10.63 13.15
C ARG A 154 -9.40 11.20 14.55
N HIS A 155 -10.53 11.87 14.73
CA HIS A 155 -10.99 12.36 16.04
C HIS A 155 -11.69 11.27 16.88
N GLY A 156 -11.90 10.08 16.31
CA GLY A 156 -12.56 8.95 16.95
C GLY A 156 -13.68 8.40 16.08
N GLN A 157 -13.88 7.08 16.12
CA GLN A 157 -14.96 6.43 15.37
C GLN A 157 -16.34 6.92 15.83
N ASP A 158 -16.52 7.15 17.13
CA ASP A 158 -17.77 7.69 17.70
C ASP A 158 -18.10 9.09 17.16
N VAL A 159 -17.07 9.90 16.87
CA VAL A 159 -17.23 11.23 16.24
C VAL A 159 -17.71 11.09 14.81
N GLY A 160 -17.13 10.14 14.06
CA GLY A 160 -17.58 9.80 12.72
C GLY A 160 -19.04 9.33 12.70
N ASP A 161 -19.38 8.42 13.60
CA ASP A 161 -20.73 7.86 13.71
C ASP A 161 -21.76 8.94 14.05
N GLU A 162 -21.43 9.89 14.92
CA GLU A 162 -22.32 11.00 15.25
C GLU A 162 -22.51 11.96 14.07
N VAL A 163 -21.44 12.26 13.33
CA VAL A 163 -21.54 13.04 12.09
C VAL A 163 -22.46 12.34 11.09
N LEU A 164 -22.34 11.02 10.92
CA LEU A 164 -23.21 10.25 10.02
C LEU A 164 -24.68 10.30 10.46
N ARG A 165 -24.98 10.19 11.76
CA ARG A 165 -26.36 10.33 12.29
C ARG A 165 -26.93 11.71 12.01
N VAL A 166 -26.16 12.77 12.25
CA VAL A 166 -26.60 14.15 12.02
C VAL A 166 -26.81 14.41 10.53
N VAL A 167 -25.92 13.93 9.66
CA VAL A 167 -26.07 14.01 8.20
C VAL A 167 -27.32 13.27 7.75
N ALA A 168 -27.54 12.05 8.24
CA ALA A 168 -28.73 11.27 7.92
C ALA A 168 -30.03 11.99 8.31
N ALA A 169 -30.10 12.54 9.52
CA ALA A 169 -31.27 13.27 10.00
C ALA A 169 -31.53 14.54 9.15
N ARG A 170 -30.48 15.26 8.75
CA ARG A 170 -30.60 16.42 7.85
C ARG A 170 -31.12 16.01 6.48
N LEU A 171 -30.57 14.93 5.91
CA LEU A 171 -31.01 14.40 4.63
C LEU A 171 -32.49 14.00 4.66
N ASP A 172 -32.89 13.24 5.67
CA ASP A 172 -34.25 12.74 5.80
C ASP A 172 -35.26 13.89 5.93
N ALA A 173 -34.97 14.86 6.81
CA ALA A 173 -35.81 16.04 6.98
C ALA A 173 -35.95 16.88 5.71
N MET A 174 -34.90 16.94 4.88
CA MET A 174 -34.94 17.67 3.61
C MET A 174 -35.69 16.93 2.51
N VAL A 175 -35.62 15.60 2.49
CA VAL A 175 -36.23 14.78 1.44
C VAL A 175 -37.66 14.38 1.79
N ASP A 176 -38.08 14.55 3.05
CA ASP A 176 -39.40 14.15 3.56
C ASP A 176 -40.55 14.51 2.61
N GLY A 177 -41.39 13.50 2.33
CA GLY A 177 -42.52 13.57 1.39
C GLY A 177 -42.17 13.75 -0.09
N ARG A 178 -40.89 13.93 -0.47
CA ARG A 178 -40.44 14.18 -1.86
C ARG A 178 -39.71 13.00 -2.50
N GLY A 179 -39.28 12.04 -1.70
CA GLY A 179 -38.45 10.94 -2.18
C GLY A 179 -38.05 9.92 -1.12
N SER A 180 -36.93 9.27 -1.34
CA SER A 180 -36.36 8.26 -0.44
C SER A 180 -34.88 8.53 -0.19
N THR A 181 -34.42 8.25 1.02
CA THR A 181 -33.04 8.45 1.48
C THR A 181 -32.44 7.11 1.91
N ALA A 182 -31.14 6.94 1.69
CA ALA A 182 -30.43 5.74 2.06
C ALA A 182 -28.96 6.00 2.38
N ARG A 183 -28.36 5.10 3.16
CA ARG A 183 -26.92 4.98 3.34
C ARG A 183 -26.46 3.67 2.71
N SER A 184 -25.67 3.75 1.65
CA SER A 184 -25.16 2.56 0.93
C SER A 184 -24.03 1.87 1.68
N GLY A 185 -23.25 2.64 2.46
CA GLY A 185 -22.17 2.16 3.31
C GLY A 185 -21.13 3.25 3.56
N GLY A 186 -20.32 3.12 4.62
CA GLY A 186 -19.26 4.10 4.92
C GLY A 186 -19.80 5.52 5.07
N ASP A 187 -19.29 6.42 4.23
CA ASP A 187 -19.62 7.84 4.09
C ASP A 187 -20.54 8.17 2.90
N GLU A 188 -21.12 7.16 2.26
CA GLU A 188 -21.95 7.31 1.07
C GLU A 188 -23.45 7.30 1.40
N PHE A 189 -24.15 8.30 0.86
CA PHE A 189 -25.60 8.46 0.96
C PHE A 189 -26.23 8.53 -0.43
N VAL A 190 -27.47 8.08 -0.52
CA VAL A 190 -28.25 8.06 -1.76
C VAL A 190 -29.58 8.74 -1.53
N VAL A 191 -29.98 9.61 -2.45
CA VAL A 191 -31.30 10.25 -2.46
C VAL A 191 -31.97 9.96 -3.79
N LEU A 192 -33.20 9.47 -3.75
CA LEU A 192 -34.07 9.32 -4.91
C LEU A 192 -35.22 10.30 -4.79
N LEU A 193 -35.28 11.29 -5.67
CA LEU A 193 -36.42 12.21 -5.79
C LEU A 193 -37.43 11.63 -6.76
N ASP A 194 -38.72 11.55 -6.40
CA ASP A 194 -39.69 10.74 -7.14
C ASP A 194 -40.25 11.40 -8.40
N ARG A 195 -40.56 12.70 -8.32
CA ARG A 195 -41.16 13.46 -9.42
C ARG A 195 -40.58 14.87 -9.48
N THR A 196 -39.43 15.01 -10.13
CA THR A 196 -38.73 16.30 -10.21
C THR A 196 -38.25 16.59 -11.64
N THR A 197 -37.98 17.87 -11.91
CA THR A 197 -37.16 18.29 -13.05
C THR A 197 -35.69 18.22 -12.69
N GLU A 198 -34.82 18.21 -13.71
CA GLU A 198 -33.37 18.23 -13.52
C GLU A 198 -32.92 19.49 -12.77
N ASP A 199 -33.41 20.67 -13.17
CA ASP A 199 -33.08 21.95 -12.52
C ASP A 199 -33.47 21.97 -11.03
N ALA A 200 -34.67 21.47 -10.72
CA ALA A 200 -35.13 21.37 -9.33
C ALA A 200 -34.32 20.35 -8.52
N ALA A 201 -33.83 19.27 -9.15
CA ALA A 201 -32.94 18.31 -8.50
C ALA A 201 -31.56 18.91 -8.21
N VAL A 202 -31.02 19.73 -9.12
CA VAL A 202 -29.76 20.46 -8.91
C VAL A 202 -29.91 21.47 -7.77
N GLU A 203 -31.02 22.21 -7.72
CA GLU A 203 -31.31 23.12 -6.61
C GLU A 203 -31.42 22.36 -5.29
N ALA A 204 -32.17 21.26 -5.26
CA ALA A 204 -32.28 20.40 -4.07
C ALA A 204 -30.92 19.85 -3.63
N ALA A 205 -30.06 19.42 -4.56
CA ALA A 205 -28.70 18.97 -4.28
C ALA A 205 -27.85 20.06 -3.62
N GLY A 206 -27.94 21.30 -4.11
CA GLY A 206 -27.26 22.45 -3.52
C GLY A 206 -27.75 22.77 -2.10
N GLN A 207 -29.06 22.72 -1.87
CA GLN A 207 -29.66 22.90 -0.55
C GLN A 207 -29.22 21.79 0.41
N ILE A 208 -29.22 20.53 -0.04
CA ILE A 208 -28.75 19.37 0.73
C ILE A 208 -27.28 19.54 1.11
N ALA A 209 -26.43 19.92 0.16
CA ALA A 209 -25.01 20.15 0.42
C ALA A 209 -24.79 21.27 1.45
N ALA A 210 -25.56 22.36 1.37
CA ALA A 210 -25.51 23.45 2.34
C ALA A 210 -25.97 23.03 3.75
N ALA A 211 -27.04 22.23 3.84
CA ALA A 211 -27.52 21.73 5.12
C ALA A 211 -26.52 20.75 5.76
N ILE A 212 -25.95 19.84 4.98
CA ILE A 212 -24.85 18.98 5.41
C ILE A 212 -23.67 19.83 5.89
N GLY A 213 -23.33 20.89 5.16
CA GLY A 213 -22.30 21.88 5.49
C GLY A 213 -22.45 22.62 6.83
N THR A 214 -23.57 22.46 7.54
CA THR A 214 -23.75 23.08 8.85
C THR A 214 -22.84 22.40 9.89
N PRO A 215 -22.09 23.14 10.74
CA PRO A 215 -21.20 22.54 11.74
C PRO A 215 -21.91 21.53 12.65
N VAL A 216 -21.22 20.43 12.94
CA VAL A 216 -21.66 19.35 13.84
C VAL A 216 -20.74 19.35 15.05
N ARG A 217 -21.32 19.54 16.24
CA ARG A 217 -20.57 19.51 17.50
C ARG A 217 -20.71 18.13 18.14
N VAL A 218 -19.58 17.45 18.34
CA VAL A 218 -19.50 16.16 19.03
C VAL A 218 -18.55 16.32 20.21
N GLY A 219 -19.11 16.49 21.41
CA GLY A 219 -18.35 16.87 22.61
C GLY A 219 -17.66 18.23 22.41
N ASP A 220 -16.32 18.20 22.41
CA ASP A 220 -15.46 19.38 22.19
C ASP A 220 -14.96 19.53 20.74
N VAL A 221 -15.26 18.57 19.86
CA VAL A 221 -14.87 18.61 18.46
C VAL A 221 -15.97 19.26 17.64
N LEU A 222 -15.60 20.26 16.82
CA LEU A 222 -16.48 20.88 15.84
C LEU A 222 -16.06 20.46 14.43
N VAL A 223 -16.94 19.75 13.74
CA VAL A 223 -16.71 19.25 12.38
C VAL A 223 -17.62 19.97 11.41
N THR A 224 -17.08 20.51 10.33
CA THR A 224 -17.87 21.06 9.23
C THR A 224 -17.75 20.11 8.04
N PRO A 225 -18.67 19.13 7.89
CA PRO A 225 -18.57 18.17 6.81
C PRO A 225 -18.92 18.86 5.49
N THR A 226 -18.24 18.48 4.41
CA THR A 226 -18.63 18.87 3.05
C THR A 226 -19.03 17.60 2.29
N VAL A 227 -19.75 17.75 1.18
CA VAL A 227 -20.28 16.62 0.43
C VAL A 227 -20.17 16.89 -1.06
N SER A 228 -19.70 15.89 -1.79
CA SER A 228 -19.75 15.84 -3.24
C SER A 228 -21.05 15.17 -3.69
N VAL A 229 -21.73 15.73 -4.69
CA VAL A 229 -23.04 15.23 -5.15
C VAL A 229 -23.03 14.96 -6.65
N GLY A 230 -23.25 13.70 -7.04
CA GLY A 230 -23.52 13.27 -8.41
C GLY A 230 -25.01 13.10 -8.64
N ILE A 231 -25.51 13.52 -9.80
CA ILE A 231 -26.94 13.50 -10.14
C ILE A 231 -27.15 12.77 -11.46
N ALA A 232 -28.09 11.82 -11.53
CA ALA A 232 -28.48 11.16 -12.77
C ALA A 232 -30.01 11.07 -12.88
N ARG A 233 -30.55 11.43 -14.04
CA ARG A 233 -31.98 11.31 -14.31
C ARG A 233 -32.32 9.87 -14.65
N LEU A 234 -33.44 9.38 -14.10
CA LEU A 234 -33.94 8.07 -14.45
C LEU A 234 -34.80 8.11 -15.72
N HIS A 235 -34.60 7.11 -16.58
CA HIS A 235 -35.41 6.87 -17.76
C HIS A 235 -36.13 5.51 -17.66
N GLY A 236 -37.38 5.45 -18.13
CA GLY A 236 -38.14 4.21 -18.16
C GLY A 236 -37.45 3.15 -19.03
N GLY A 237 -37.31 1.94 -18.50
CA GLY A 237 -36.73 0.79 -19.22
C GLY A 237 -35.21 0.74 -19.31
N GLN A 238 -34.48 1.68 -18.69
CA GLN A 238 -33.02 1.61 -18.62
C GLN A 238 -32.53 0.53 -17.63
N ARG A 239 -31.31 0.01 -17.80
CA ARG A 239 -30.75 -0.96 -16.86
C ARG A 239 -30.27 -0.25 -15.59
N LEU A 240 -30.46 -0.90 -14.44
CA LEU A 240 -30.02 -0.36 -13.14
C LEU A 240 -28.51 -0.15 -13.10
N ASP A 241 -27.72 -1.10 -13.60
CA ASP A 241 -26.25 -1.00 -13.62
C ASP A 241 -25.77 0.23 -14.41
N ASP A 242 -26.46 0.56 -15.51
CA ASP A 242 -26.12 1.72 -16.34
C ASP A 242 -26.42 3.03 -15.59
N LEU A 243 -27.57 3.13 -14.91
CA LEU A 243 -27.93 4.27 -14.06
C LEU A 243 -26.92 4.47 -12.90
N LEU A 244 -26.50 3.38 -12.26
CA LEU A 244 -25.52 3.43 -11.18
C LEU A 244 -24.17 3.92 -11.70
N CYS A 245 -23.72 3.42 -12.85
CA CYS A 245 -22.51 3.91 -13.52
C CYS A 245 -22.59 5.42 -13.81
N GLN A 246 -23.71 5.89 -14.36
CA GLN A 246 -23.92 7.30 -14.68
C GLN A 246 -23.80 8.22 -13.46
N VAL A 247 -24.47 7.87 -12.36
CA VAL A 247 -24.43 8.69 -11.14
C VAL A 247 -23.06 8.63 -10.46
N ASP A 248 -22.37 7.49 -10.51
CA ASP A 248 -21.00 7.34 -10.00
C ASP A 248 -20.01 8.21 -10.77
N LEU A 249 -20.13 8.27 -12.11
CA LEU A 249 -19.31 9.15 -12.95
C LEU A 249 -19.54 10.62 -12.62
N ALA A 250 -20.80 11.01 -12.43
CA ALA A 250 -21.16 12.36 -12.02
C ALA A 250 -20.61 12.70 -10.62
N LEU A 251 -20.70 11.77 -9.67
CA LEU A 251 -20.14 11.94 -8.32
C LEU A 251 -18.62 12.06 -8.36
N PHE A 252 -17.94 11.21 -9.14
CA PHE A 252 -16.50 11.26 -9.31
C PHE A 252 -16.05 12.61 -9.89
N ARG A 253 -16.81 13.18 -10.84
CA ARG A 253 -16.58 14.52 -11.35
C ARG A 253 -16.82 15.60 -10.28
N ALA A 254 -17.87 15.45 -9.47
CA ALA A 254 -18.22 16.37 -8.39
C ALA A 254 -17.10 16.50 -7.35
N LYS A 255 -16.34 15.43 -7.06
CA LYS A 255 -15.19 15.46 -6.13
C LYS A 255 -14.08 16.44 -6.52
N SER A 256 -14.05 16.90 -7.77
CA SER A 256 -13.08 17.90 -8.26
C SER A 256 -13.76 19.18 -8.76
N ALA A 257 -15.08 19.30 -8.61
CA ALA A 257 -15.86 20.46 -9.06
C ALA A 257 -16.32 21.31 -7.87
N ALA A 258 -16.82 22.52 -8.14
CA ALA A 258 -17.31 23.45 -7.13
C ALA A 258 -18.85 23.35 -6.93
N GLY A 259 -19.39 22.14 -6.84
CA GLY A 259 -20.82 21.91 -6.62
C GLY A 259 -21.35 20.59 -7.17
N PRO A 260 -22.68 20.37 -7.12
CA PRO A 260 -23.31 19.19 -7.68
C PRO A 260 -23.08 19.07 -9.19
N VAL A 261 -22.89 17.84 -9.68
CA VAL A 261 -22.68 17.56 -11.10
C VAL A 261 -23.77 16.64 -11.61
N VAL A 262 -24.38 17.01 -12.73
CA VAL A 262 -25.35 16.17 -13.44
C VAL A 262 -24.62 15.31 -14.47
N TYR A 263 -24.97 14.04 -14.53
CA TYR A 263 -24.49 13.14 -15.57
C TYR A 263 -24.87 13.66 -16.95
N ARG A 264 -23.88 13.70 -17.83
CA ARG A 264 -24.04 13.93 -19.26
C ARG A 264 -23.18 12.92 -20.02
N PRO A 265 -23.56 12.46 -21.22
CA PRO A 265 -22.76 11.51 -22.00
C PRO A 265 -21.30 11.94 -22.21
N GLU A 266 -21.01 13.24 -22.26
CA GLU A 266 -19.64 13.77 -22.39
C GLU A 266 -18.74 13.44 -21.18
N LEU A 267 -19.31 13.00 -20.05
CA LEU A 267 -18.53 12.52 -18.90
C LEU A 267 -17.87 11.16 -19.15
N ASP A 268 -18.42 10.34 -20.05
CA ASP A 268 -17.83 9.05 -20.43
C ASP A 268 -16.44 9.28 -21.06
N ASP A 269 -16.38 10.25 -21.99
CA ASP A 269 -15.13 10.69 -22.63
C ASP A 269 -14.17 11.33 -21.63
N TRP A 270 -14.69 12.07 -20.64
CA TRP A 270 -13.87 12.69 -19.60
C TRP A 270 -13.13 11.65 -18.74
N VAL A 271 -13.79 10.54 -18.37
CA VAL A 271 -13.14 9.48 -17.59
C VAL A 271 -12.08 8.74 -18.40
N LEU A 272 -12.32 8.49 -19.68
CA LEU A 272 -11.32 7.93 -20.58
C LEU A 272 -10.09 8.86 -20.72
N ALA A 273 -10.33 10.16 -20.91
CA ALA A 273 -9.26 11.16 -20.98
C ALA A 273 -8.45 11.23 -19.68
N ARG A 274 -9.12 11.19 -18.52
CA ARG A 274 -8.48 11.24 -17.20
C ARG A 274 -7.63 9.99 -16.93
N LYS A 275 -8.09 8.81 -17.34
CA LYS A 275 -7.33 7.57 -17.24
C LYS A 275 -6.05 7.63 -18.08
N HIS A 276 -6.14 8.09 -19.33
CA HIS A 276 -4.97 8.27 -20.19
C HIS A 276 -3.97 9.30 -19.62
N GLU A 277 -4.45 10.38 -19.05
CA GLU A 277 -3.58 11.38 -18.42
C GLU A 277 -2.83 10.82 -17.20
N THR A 278 -3.54 10.09 -16.34
CA THR A 278 -2.93 9.46 -15.14
C THR A 278 -1.88 8.43 -15.54
N GLN A 279 -2.15 7.64 -16.58
CA GLN A 279 -1.20 6.68 -17.12
C GLN A 279 0.05 7.36 -17.70
N ARG A 280 -0.11 8.42 -18.50
CA ARG A 280 1.02 9.20 -19.04
C ARG A 280 1.89 9.80 -17.95
N LEU A 281 1.30 10.29 -16.86
CA LEU A 281 2.03 10.82 -15.72
C LEU A 281 2.83 9.73 -15.00
N ALA A 282 2.26 8.52 -14.84
CA ALA A 282 2.96 7.39 -14.25
C ALA A 282 4.17 6.95 -15.10
N GLU A 283 3.99 6.81 -16.41
CA GLU A 283 5.05 6.49 -17.36
C GLU A 283 6.17 7.55 -17.33
N ARG A 284 5.80 8.85 -17.25
CA ARG A 284 6.78 9.94 -17.17
C ARG A 284 7.57 9.92 -15.86
N LEU A 285 6.94 9.58 -14.74
CA LEU A 285 7.62 9.46 -13.45
C LEU A 285 8.63 8.31 -13.45
N GLU A 286 8.28 7.17 -14.03
CA GLU A 286 9.18 6.03 -14.17
C GLU A 286 10.38 6.38 -15.04
N GLN A 287 10.15 7.04 -16.18
CA GLN A 287 11.22 7.53 -17.05
C GLN A 287 12.19 8.45 -16.30
N LEU A 288 11.67 9.44 -15.55
CA LEU A 288 12.51 10.35 -14.77
C LEU A 288 13.28 9.64 -13.66
N HIS A 289 12.71 8.58 -13.09
CA HIS A 289 13.40 7.76 -12.09
C HIS A 289 14.58 7.03 -12.73
N LEU A 290 14.38 6.40 -13.88
CA LEU A 290 15.43 5.72 -14.64
C LEU A 290 16.53 6.69 -15.10
N GLU A 291 16.18 7.86 -15.61
CA GLU A 291 17.14 8.90 -16.01
C GLU A 291 17.98 9.39 -14.82
N ASN A 292 17.36 9.61 -13.65
CA ASN A 292 18.09 9.99 -12.44
C ASN A 292 19.01 8.88 -11.91
N GLN A 293 18.57 7.63 -11.98
CA GLN A 293 19.41 6.48 -11.63
C GLN A 293 20.63 6.39 -12.55
N ALA A 294 20.43 6.51 -13.87
CA ALA A 294 21.51 6.49 -14.85
C ALA A 294 22.52 7.63 -14.64
N LEU A 295 22.05 8.83 -14.30
CA LEU A 295 22.92 9.97 -13.96
C LEU A 295 23.71 9.73 -12.67
N ALA A 296 23.10 9.12 -11.66
CA ALA A 296 23.77 8.75 -10.41
C ALA A 296 24.85 7.68 -10.64
N GLU A 297 24.59 6.70 -11.51
CA GLU A 297 25.56 5.67 -11.90
C GLU A 297 26.71 6.23 -12.75
N ALA A 298 26.43 7.18 -13.65
CA ALA A 298 27.43 7.82 -14.50
C ALA A 298 28.43 8.68 -13.69
N ALA A 299 28.05 9.17 -12.51
CA ALA A 299 28.92 9.91 -11.61
C ALA A 299 29.86 8.95 -10.84
N THR A 300 30.82 8.35 -11.53
CA THR A 300 31.76 7.36 -10.95
C THR A 300 32.76 7.92 -9.93
N ILE A 301 32.75 9.23 -9.66
CA ILE A 301 33.68 9.91 -8.73
C ILE A 301 32.90 10.54 -7.58
N ASP A 302 33.28 10.23 -6.34
CA ASP A 302 32.78 10.87 -5.13
C ASP A 302 33.28 12.32 -5.04
N GLN A 303 32.34 13.27 -4.96
CA GLN A 303 32.66 14.71 -4.95
C GLN A 303 33.40 15.18 -3.69
N ARG A 304 33.36 14.41 -2.59
CA ARG A 304 33.97 14.80 -1.30
C ARG A 304 35.45 14.43 -1.24
N THR A 305 35.81 13.29 -1.80
CA THR A 305 37.17 12.72 -1.74
C THR A 305 37.92 12.78 -3.07
N GLY A 306 37.20 12.89 -4.19
CA GLY A 306 37.76 12.77 -5.54
C GLY A 306 38.15 11.34 -5.92
N LEU A 307 37.78 10.35 -5.09
CA LEU A 307 38.00 8.93 -5.37
C LEU A 307 36.83 8.34 -6.16
N PRO A 308 37.03 7.25 -6.91
CA PRO A 308 35.93 6.51 -7.49
C PRO A 308 34.92 6.04 -6.42
N ASN A 309 33.62 6.09 -6.71
CA ASN A 309 32.57 5.78 -5.73
C ASN A 309 32.24 4.27 -5.63
N ALA A 310 31.23 3.93 -4.83
CA ALA A 310 30.75 2.55 -4.66
C ALA A 310 30.35 1.88 -6.00
N ALA A 311 29.67 2.60 -6.90
CA ALA A 311 29.32 2.07 -8.21
C ALA A 311 30.57 1.72 -9.06
N ALA A 312 31.61 2.56 -9.00
CA ALA A 312 32.89 2.28 -9.66
C ALA A 312 33.63 1.08 -9.03
N PHE A 313 33.48 0.86 -7.72
CA PHE A 313 33.99 -0.32 -7.02
C PHE A 313 33.28 -1.59 -7.50
N ASP A 314 31.94 -1.61 -7.47
CA ASP A 314 31.14 -2.78 -7.85
C ASP A 314 31.44 -3.19 -9.31
N ALA A 315 31.54 -2.21 -10.20
CA ALA A 315 31.90 -2.42 -11.60
C ALA A 315 33.31 -3.05 -11.75
N ASP A 316 34.31 -2.58 -10.99
CA ASP A 316 35.66 -3.13 -11.05
C ASP A 316 35.73 -4.54 -10.45
N GLN A 317 35.08 -4.78 -9.32
CA GLN A 317 35.02 -6.09 -8.68
C GLN A 317 34.36 -7.12 -9.60
N ALA A 318 33.21 -6.79 -10.19
CA ALA A 318 32.49 -7.66 -11.10
C ALA A 318 33.29 -7.97 -12.38
N ARG A 319 34.02 -6.98 -12.92
CA ARG A 319 34.93 -7.17 -14.06
C ARG A 319 36.01 -8.21 -13.76
N ARG A 320 36.66 -8.09 -12.60
CA ARG A 320 37.73 -9.00 -12.15
C ARG A 320 37.23 -10.42 -11.93
N HIS A 321 36.06 -10.53 -11.31
CA HIS A 321 35.42 -11.81 -11.06
C HIS A 321 35.10 -12.54 -12.38
N ARG A 322 34.51 -11.83 -13.35
CA ARG A 322 34.25 -12.37 -14.70
C ARG A 322 35.52 -12.80 -15.45
N ALA A 323 36.62 -12.07 -15.24
CA ALA A 323 37.92 -12.40 -15.83
C ALA A 323 38.68 -13.53 -15.10
N GLY A 324 38.15 -14.04 -13.97
CA GLY A 324 38.84 -15.03 -13.15
C GLY A 324 40.13 -14.50 -12.49
N GLU A 325 40.26 -13.18 -12.36
CA GLU A 325 41.43 -12.56 -11.75
C GLU A 325 41.48 -12.84 -10.24
N ARG A 326 42.66 -13.20 -9.72
CA ARG A 326 42.88 -13.27 -8.27
C ARG A 326 43.04 -11.87 -7.70
N TYR A 327 42.28 -11.55 -6.66
CA TYR A 327 42.36 -10.28 -5.95
C TYR A 327 42.11 -10.45 -4.44
N SER A 328 42.61 -9.49 -3.66
CA SER A 328 42.26 -9.33 -2.26
C SER A 328 41.48 -8.02 -2.08
N LEU A 329 40.46 -8.04 -1.22
CA LEU A 329 39.63 -6.90 -0.84
C LEU A 329 39.99 -6.43 0.56
N LEU A 330 40.15 -5.12 0.73
CA LEU A 330 40.19 -4.47 2.03
C LEU A 330 39.00 -3.53 2.14
N ILE A 331 38.26 -3.62 3.25
CA ILE A 331 37.30 -2.60 3.67
C ILE A 331 37.92 -1.85 4.84
N VAL A 332 38.00 -0.53 4.71
CA VAL A 332 38.65 0.40 5.64
C VAL A 332 37.59 1.36 6.17
N ASP A 333 37.48 1.49 7.49
CA ASP A 333 36.52 2.38 8.13
C ASP A 333 37.23 3.28 9.13
N ILE A 334 36.82 4.56 9.17
CA ILE A 334 37.39 5.54 10.08
C ILE A 334 36.80 5.36 11.47
N ASP A 335 37.67 5.06 12.43
CA ASP A 335 37.27 4.82 13.80
C ASP A 335 36.63 6.08 14.42
N TRP A 336 35.44 5.90 15.01
CA TRP A 336 34.72 6.92 15.76
C TRP A 336 34.33 8.18 14.96
N PHE A 337 34.21 8.08 13.63
CA PHE A 337 34.00 9.25 12.78
C PHE A 337 32.69 10.02 13.06
N HIS A 338 31.61 9.35 13.50
CA HIS A 338 30.42 10.05 14.02
C HIS A 338 30.76 10.96 15.21
N SER A 339 31.56 10.50 16.17
CA SER A 339 32.03 11.31 17.30
C SER A 339 32.95 12.45 16.85
N TYR A 340 33.79 12.22 15.84
CA TYR A 340 34.62 13.25 15.25
C TYR A 340 33.78 14.39 14.67
N ASN A 341 32.78 14.08 13.84
CA ASN A 341 31.90 15.08 13.23
C ASN A 341 31.09 15.87 14.26
N ASN A 342 30.64 15.21 15.32
CA ASN A 342 29.91 15.88 16.41
C ASN A 342 30.80 16.88 17.16
N HIS A 343 32.10 16.61 17.29
CA HIS A 343 33.03 17.47 18.01
C HIS A 343 33.60 18.60 17.15
N TYR A 344 34.04 18.30 15.93
CA TYR A 344 34.78 19.23 15.06
C TYR A 344 33.94 19.85 13.93
N ARG A 345 32.64 19.47 13.83
CA ARG A 345 31.68 19.90 12.80
C ARG A 345 31.99 19.34 11.40
N TYR A 346 30.96 19.32 10.54
CA TYR A 346 30.99 18.64 9.24
C TYR A 346 32.15 19.04 8.32
N LEU A 347 32.56 20.32 8.30
CA LEU A 347 33.63 20.77 7.41
C LEU A 347 34.98 20.12 7.75
N ALA A 348 35.32 19.98 9.03
CA ALA A 348 36.52 19.27 9.47
C ALA A 348 36.42 17.77 9.14
N GLY A 349 35.21 17.20 9.17
CA GLY A 349 34.93 15.84 8.70
C GLY A 349 35.26 15.65 7.23
N HIS A 350 34.86 16.57 6.36
CA HIS A 350 35.18 16.54 4.94
C HIS A 350 36.69 16.56 4.68
N GLU A 351 37.43 17.42 5.39
CA GLU A 351 38.88 17.48 5.28
C GLU A 351 39.56 16.18 5.73
N ALA A 352 39.08 15.60 6.84
CA ALA A 352 39.56 14.31 7.33
C ALA A 352 39.31 13.19 6.31
N LEU A 353 38.11 13.11 5.71
CA LEU A 353 37.81 12.14 4.66
C LEU A 353 38.73 12.28 3.45
N ARG A 354 39.00 13.51 3.02
CA ARG A 354 39.88 13.78 1.87
C ARG A 354 41.33 13.39 2.18
N ALA A 355 41.82 13.71 3.38
CA ALA A 355 43.17 13.37 3.80
C ALA A 355 43.36 11.85 3.96
N VAL A 356 42.39 11.16 4.57
CA VAL A 356 42.40 9.70 4.71
C VAL A 356 42.33 9.02 3.34
N GLY A 357 41.41 9.45 2.47
CA GLY A 357 41.30 8.92 1.12
C GLY A 357 42.60 9.07 0.31
N GLU A 358 43.27 10.22 0.42
CA GLU A 358 44.57 10.45 -0.23
C GLU A 358 45.68 9.56 0.35
N ALA A 359 45.71 9.34 1.67
CA ALA A 359 46.67 8.44 2.30
C ALA A 359 46.48 6.98 1.85
N ILE A 360 45.23 6.52 1.75
CA ILE A 360 44.89 5.20 1.21
C ILE A 360 45.34 5.08 -0.24
N ARG A 361 44.99 6.07 -1.08
CA ARG A 361 45.35 6.11 -2.51
C ARG A 361 46.86 6.06 -2.72
N ARG A 362 47.65 6.80 -1.95
CA ARG A 362 49.12 6.76 -2.04
C ARG A 362 49.72 5.42 -1.63
N THR A 363 49.07 4.73 -0.70
CA THR A 363 49.60 3.48 -0.13
C THR A 363 49.26 2.26 -0.99
N ALA A 364 48.04 2.20 -1.52
CA ALA A 364 47.53 1.02 -2.22
C ALA A 364 47.14 1.27 -3.69
N GLY A 365 47.17 2.52 -4.15
CA GLY A 365 46.77 2.91 -5.50
C GLY A 365 45.26 2.88 -5.67
N ARG A 366 44.71 1.71 -6.01
CA ARG A 366 43.32 1.55 -6.44
C ARG A 366 42.36 1.43 -5.26
N CYS A 367 41.75 2.55 -4.89
CA CYS A 367 40.81 2.67 -3.79
C CYS A 367 39.54 3.41 -4.21
N PHE A 368 38.48 3.18 -3.45
CA PHE A 368 37.14 3.64 -3.74
C PHE A 368 36.50 4.20 -2.47
N ARG A 369 35.67 5.23 -2.62
CA ARG A 369 34.77 5.69 -1.56
C ARG A 369 33.54 4.79 -1.55
N TYR A 370 33.52 3.83 -0.63
CA TYR A 370 32.50 2.78 -0.59
C TYR A 370 31.24 3.20 0.18
N GLY A 371 31.41 3.97 1.27
CA GLY A 371 30.30 4.36 2.15
C GLY A 371 30.42 5.78 2.69
N GLY A 372 29.64 6.09 3.73
CA GLY A 372 29.61 7.40 4.37
C GLY A 372 30.92 7.79 5.07
N GLU A 373 31.62 6.81 5.64
CA GLU A 373 32.96 6.88 6.28
C GLU A 373 33.93 5.78 5.81
N GLU A 374 33.46 4.87 4.95
CA GLU A 374 34.17 3.65 4.53
C GLU A 374 34.87 3.80 3.18
N PHE A 375 35.98 3.07 3.01
CA PHE A 375 36.72 2.96 1.77
C PHE A 375 36.95 1.49 1.42
N ALA A 376 36.95 1.17 0.13
CA ALA A 376 37.30 -0.14 -0.38
C ALA A 376 38.62 -0.09 -1.16
N VAL A 377 39.43 -1.13 -1.06
CA VAL A 377 40.70 -1.27 -1.80
C VAL A 377 40.73 -2.64 -2.47
N LEU A 378 41.00 -2.66 -3.78
CA LEU A 378 41.13 -3.89 -4.56
C LEU A 378 42.58 -4.10 -4.97
N LEU A 379 43.20 -5.15 -4.44
CA LEU A 379 44.60 -5.50 -4.72
C LEU A 379 44.68 -6.65 -5.73
N THR A 380 45.24 -6.37 -6.90
CA THR A 380 45.46 -7.36 -7.98
C THR A 380 46.57 -8.33 -7.62
N ALA A 381 46.38 -9.62 -7.91
CA ALA A 381 47.43 -10.64 -7.81
C ALA A 381 48.15 -10.66 -6.44
N THR A 382 47.47 -10.24 -5.39
CA THR A 382 48.01 -10.08 -4.04
C THR A 382 47.36 -11.12 -3.15
N GLY A 383 48.16 -12.02 -2.56
CA GLY A 383 47.67 -13.04 -1.64
C GLY A 383 47.35 -12.47 -0.26
N TYR A 384 46.70 -13.26 0.58
CA TYR A 384 46.25 -12.86 1.92
C TYR A 384 47.32 -12.15 2.77
N ARG A 385 48.54 -12.69 2.85
CA ARG A 385 49.60 -12.13 3.72
C ARG A 385 50.02 -10.72 3.26
N ASP A 386 50.31 -10.58 1.96
CA ASP A 386 50.69 -9.30 1.38
C ASP A 386 49.55 -8.27 1.48
N ALA A 387 48.30 -8.72 1.39
CA ALA A 387 47.13 -7.87 1.56
C ALA A 387 46.99 -7.36 3.01
N VAL A 388 47.28 -8.19 4.00
CA VAL A 388 47.35 -7.77 5.41
C VAL A 388 48.45 -6.74 5.62
N ASP A 389 49.63 -6.95 5.02
CA ASP A 389 50.74 -5.98 5.10
C ASP A 389 50.37 -4.63 4.46
N VAL A 390 49.62 -4.64 3.35
CA VAL A 390 49.06 -3.41 2.76
C VAL A 390 48.08 -2.75 3.73
N GLY A 391 47.20 -3.52 4.36
CA GLY A 391 46.28 -3.02 5.38
C GLY A 391 47.00 -2.33 6.54
N GLU A 392 48.10 -2.92 7.03
CA GLU A 392 48.88 -2.33 8.12
C GLU A 392 49.56 -1.03 7.67
N ARG A 393 50.12 -1.00 6.46
CA ARG A 393 50.68 0.23 5.90
C ARG A 393 49.63 1.33 5.76
N ILE A 394 48.40 0.99 5.36
CA ILE A 394 47.29 1.96 5.29
C ILE A 394 46.97 2.49 6.68
N ARG A 395 46.79 1.60 7.66
CA ARG A 395 46.50 1.96 9.05
C ARG A 395 47.55 2.91 9.62
N GLU A 396 48.83 2.58 9.46
CA GLU A 396 49.95 3.40 9.90
C GLU A 396 50.05 4.72 9.14
N ALA A 397 49.76 4.73 7.83
CA ALA A 397 49.76 5.96 7.04
C ALA A 397 48.67 6.93 7.50
N VAL A 398 47.46 6.43 7.78
CA VAL A 398 46.36 7.25 8.32
C VAL A 398 46.69 7.77 9.71
N GLN A 399 47.19 6.91 10.59
CA GLN A 399 47.58 7.33 11.95
C GLN A 399 48.68 8.40 11.93
N ARG A 400 49.64 8.30 11.00
CA ARG A 400 50.72 9.30 10.80
C ARG A 400 50.25 10.65 10.27
N LEU A 401 49.03 10.77 9.75
CA LEU A 401 48.47 12.08 9.38
C LEU A 401 48.33 12.99 10.61
N GLY A 402 48.25 12.42 11.82
CA GLY A 402 48.19 13.20 13.05
C GLY A 402 46.96 14.09 13.18
N ILE A 403 45.87 13.74 12.47
CA ILE A 403 44.61 14.49 12.54
C ILE A 403 44.05 14.32 13.95
N GLU A 404 43.94 15.43 14.69
CA GLU A 404 43.56 15.43 16.10
C GLU A 404 42.14 14.87 16.28
N HIS A 405 41.96 13.89 17.18
CA HIS A 405 40.66 13.39 17.60
C HIS A 405 40.63 13.23 19.13
N ARG A 406 40.32 14.31 19.85
CA ARG A 406 40.38 14.35 21.34
C ARG A 406 39.41 13.41 22.05
N ALA A 407 38.35 12.99 21.37
CA ALA A 407 37.33 12.10 21.93
C ALA A 407 37.72 10.61 21.87
N THR A 408 38.88 10.26 21.32
CA THR A 408 39.36 8.87 21.25
C THR A 408 40.60 8.63 22.12
N PRO A 409 40.84 7.39 22.59
CA PRO A 409 42.01 7.06 23.41
C PRO A 409 43.36 7.31 22.71
N THR A 410 43.39 7.28 21.38
CA THR A 410 44.58 7.52 20.57
C THR A 410 44.89 9.00 20.39
N GLY A 411 43.93 9.90 20.66
CA GLY A 411 44.04 11.34 20.44
C GLY A 411 44.11 11.76 18.97
N VAL A 412 44.07 10.81 18.04
CA VAL A 412 44.14 11.03 16.59
C VAL A 412 43.17 10.13 15.84
N VAL A 413 42.81 10.52 14.61
CA VAL A 413 42.02 9.71 13.69
C VAL A 413 42.78 8.42 13.34
N THR A 414 42.10 7.28 13.48
CA THR A 414 42.61 5.95 13.12
C THR A 414 41.61 5.23 12.23
N VAL A 415 42.03 4.10 11.65
CA VAL A 415 41.15 3.24 10.85
C VAL A 415 41.23 1.81 11.32
N SER A 416 40.11 1.10 11.19
CA SER A 416 40.04 -0.35 11.29
C SER A 416 39.92 -0.93 9.88
N VAL A 417 40.56 -2.08 9.64
CA VAL A 417 40.65 -2.69 8.31
C VAL A 417 40.25 -4.17 8.36
N GLY A 418 39.30 -4.56 7.51
CA GLY A 418 38.95 -5.94 7.25
C GLY A 418 39.54 -6.43 5.93
N VAL A 419 40.30 -7.54 5.94
CA VAL A 419 41.03 -8.06 4.77
C VAL A 419 40.55 -9.46 4.38
N VAL A 420 40.25 -9.66 3.10
CA VAL A 420 39.85 -10.97 2.56
C VAL A 420 40.51 -11.22 1.21
N GLU A 421 41.10 -12.41 1.06
CA GLU A 421 41.47 -12.94 -0.25
C GLU A 421 40.23 -13.58 -0.91
N ALA A 422 39.91 -13.14 -2.12
CA ALA A 422 38.78 -13.69 -2.87
C ALA A 422 39.07 -15.14 -3.27
N ALA A 423 38.22 -16.06 -2.83
CA ALA A 423 38.37 -17.46 -3.20
C ALA A 423 37.92 -17.67 -4.67
N PRO A 424 38.57 -18.59 -5.42
CA PRO A 424 38.10 -18.96 -6.74
C PRO A 424 36.63 -19.40 -6.70
N GLY A 425 35.79 -18.80 -7.55
CA GLY A 425 34.35 -19.13 -7.64
C GLY A 425 33.45 -18.53 -6.56
N ALA A 426 33.96 -17.73 -5.62
CA ALA A 426 33.12 -17.04 -4.62
C ALA A 426 32.37 -15.86 -5.23
N LEU A 427 31.09 -15.66 -4.89
CA LEU A 427 30.34 -14.53 -5.41
C LEU A 427 30.96 -13.20 -4.92
N PRO A 428 30.94 -12.11 -5.73
CA PRO A 428 31.47 -10.81 -5.31
C PRO A 428 30.90 -10.30 -3.98
N THR A 429 29.60 -10.55 -3.74
CA THR A 429 28.88 -10.23 -2.51
C THR A 429 29.49 -10.93 -1.30
N ASP A 430 29.80 -12.23 -1.41
CA ASP A 430 30.38 -13.02 -0.32
C ASP A 430 31.76 -12.51 0.08
N VAL A 431 32.54 -11.99 -0.88
CA VAL A 431 33.86 -11.40 -0.62
C VAL A 431 33.72 -10.12 0.21
N VAL A 432 32.74 -9.27 -0.11
CA VAL A 432 32.43 -8.03 0.64
C VAL A 432 31.94 -8.36 2.04
N GLU A 433 30.97 -9.27 2.17
CA GLU A 433 30.42 -9.67 3.48
C GLU A 433 31.51 -10.19 4.42
N ARG A 434 32.41 -11.04 3.92
CA ARG A 434 33.53 -11.55 4.72
C ARG A 434 34.50 -10.44 5.14
N ALA A 435 34.74 -9.44 4.28
CA ALA A 435 35.58 -8.30 4.62
C ALA A 435 34.92 -7.42 5.69
N ASN A 436 33.60 -7.24 5.64
CA ASN A 436 32.83 -6.55 6.68
C ASN A 436 32.86 -7.29 8.02
N VAL A 437 32.75 -8.63 8.02
CA VAL A 437 32.91 -9.42 9.25
C VAL A 437 34.30 -9.23 9.85
N ALA A 438 35.36 -9.23 9.03
CA ALA A 438 36.72 -8.97 9.49
C ALA A 438 36.85 -7.54 10.06
N LEU A 439 36.26 -6.55 9.40
CA LEU A 439 36.25 -5.17 9.88
C LEU A 439 35.53 -5.04 11.23
N LEU A 440 34.38 -5.69 11.39
CA LEU A 440 33.64 -5.68 12.65
C LEU A 440 34.49 -6.26 13.79
N GLN A 441 35.19 -7.37 13.54
CA GLN A 441 36.13 -7.95 14.51
C GLN A 441 37.29 -6.99 14.84
N ALA A 442 37.79 -6.24 13.87
CA ALA A 442 38.80 -5.20 14.12
C ALA A 442 38.25 -4.11 15.05
N LYS A 443 37.01 -3.66 14.82
CA LYS A 443 36.34 -2.65 15.66
C LYS A 443 36.12 -3.16 17.09
N ASP A 444 35.60 -4.38 17.23
CA ASP A 444 35.28 -4.99 18.54
C ASP A 444 36.52 -5.32 19.36
N ALA A 445 37.63 -5.68 18.71
CA ALA A 445 38.88 -5.98 19.40
C ALA A 445 39.59 -4.71 19.91
N GLY A 446 39.04 -3.51 19.68
CA GLY A 446 39.55 -2.24 20.19
C GLY A 446 40.02 -1.26 19.11
N ARG A 447 39.61 -1.44 17.85
CA ARG A 447 39.88 -0.53 16.72
C ARG A 447 41.37 -0.37 16.41
N ASN A 448 41.72 0.54 15.48
CA ASN A 448 43.07 0.83 15.00
C ASN A 448 43.89 -0.44 14.74
N ARG A 449 43.36 -1.34 13.91
CA ARG A 449 44.02 -2.62 13.59
C ARG A 449 43.52 -3.22 12.29
N VAL A 450 44.26 -4.20 11.81
CA VAL A 450 43.89 -5.02 10.66
C VAL A 450 43.47 -6.40 11.14
N VAL A 451 42.33 -6.87 10.67
CA VAL A 451 41.88 -8.26 10.84
C VAL A 451 41.59 -8.82 9.45
N GLY A 452 41.90 -10.09 9.22
CA GLY A 452 41.58 -10.71 7.95
C GLY A 452 41.44 -12.22 7.99
N PHE A 453 40.75 -12.76 6.99
CA PHE A 453 40.53 -14.20 6.86
C PHE A 453 41.25 -14.77 5.63
N ARG A 454 42.05 -15.82 5.83
CA ARG A 454 42.48 -16.72 4.76
C ARG A 454 41.28 -17.62 4.38
N GLY A 455 41.19 -18.08 3.12
CA GLY A 455 40.04 -18.81 2.57
C GLY A 455 39.27 -19.71 3.57
N GLY A 456 37.94 -19.50 3.62
CA GLY A 456 37.00 -20.19 4.51
C GLY A 456 37.02 -19.71 5.96
N CYS A 457 36.25 -18.66 6.29
CA CYS A 457 35.88 -18.35 7.68
C CYS A 457 34.51 -19.00 7.94
N PRO A 458 34.28 -19.68 9.09
CA PRO A 458 33.00 -20.34 9.32
C PRO A 458 31.91 -19.28 9.45
N LEU A 459 30.96 -19.28 8.53
CA LEU A 459 29.65 -18.69 8.77
C LEU A 459 29.06 -19.42 9.99
N ARG A 460 29.32 -18.90 11.21
CA ARG A 460 28.49 -19.24 12.36
C ARG A 460 27.18 -18.50 12.18
N VAL A 461 26.24 -19.16 11.51
CA VAL A 461 24.82 -18.94 11.71
C VAL A 461 24.42 -19.88 12.85
N GLY A 462 24.04 -19.34 14.01
CA GLY A 462 23.53 -20.16 15.12
C GLY A 462 23.72 -19.52 16.49
N GLY A 463 22.64 -18.93 17.00
CA GLY A 463 22.48 -18.32 18.32
C GLY A 463 21.21 -17.50 18.35
#